data_AF-A0A5B7ST26-F1
#
_entry.id   AF-A0A5B7ST26-F1
#
_cell.length_a   1.000
_cell.length_b   1.000
_cell.length_c   1.000
_cell.angle_alpha   90.00
_cell.angle_beta   90.00
_cell.angle_gamma   90.00
#
_symmetry.space_group_name_H-M   'P 1'
#
loop_
_entity.id
_entity.type
_entity.pdbx_description
1 polymer ?
#
loop_
_entity_poly.entity_id
_entity_poly.type
_entity_poly.pdbx_seq_one_letter_code
_entity_poly.pdbx_strand_id
1 'polypeptide(L)'
;MAKGKRAITKAETETILLTSSSRKCCLCYGIDNDFREKYGQIAHIDGDRTNSSLNNLAWLCLVHHDKFDGKTSQSKGYTIKELRSYRDKLYLEVSAKREKSPNPLYIGRGGNIEVGQIRLFKDIPPLPENEIGLYQLLLGKWKYITRTVNRSIVKVIHSGDGCPDFKPDYIEFTTNKRYIQFAFLDCQEELNTHFLYKLEGKKIMVSYEDTNEAAFDSEIIYINAKTLILRTRSGDIVLEEGFSKIDD
;
A
#
# COMPACT_ATOMS: atom_id res chain seq x y z
N MET A 1 12.20 15.69 25.20
CA MET A 1 12.06 16.51 23.98
C MET A 1 11.83 15.55 22.82
N ALA A 2 10.63 15.53 22.23
CA ALA A 2 10.32 14.62 21.13
C ALA A 2 11.13 15.02 19.89
N LYS A 3 11.96 14.10 19.36
CA LYS A 3 12.62 14.28 18.06
C LYS A 3 11.54 14.23 16.98
N GLY A 4 11.30 15.36 16.31
CA GLY A 4 10.33 15.45 15.21
C GLY A 4 10.70 14.50 14.06
N LYS A 5 9.68 13.90 13.43
CA LYS A 5 9.81 13.08 12.23
C LYS A 5 10.57 13.86 11.14
N ARG A 6 11.54 13.20 10.50
CA ARG A 6 12.36 13.79 9.42
C ARG A 6 11.48 14.00 8.18
N ALA A 7 11.44 15.21 7.64
CA ALA A 7 10.70 15.52 6.42
C ALA A 7 11.39 14.89 5.19
N ILE A 8 10.61 14.30 4.27
CA ILE A 8 11.10 13.77 3.00
C ILE A 8 11.70 14.90 2.17
N THR A 9 12.88 14.68 1.59
CA THR A 9 13.56 15.68 0.78
C THR A 9 12.96 15.77 -0.62
N LYS A 10 13.09 16.93 -1.27
CA LYS A 10 12.60 17.16 -2.63
C LYS A 10 13.12 16.11 -3.65
N ALA A 11 14.39 15.71 -3.52
CA ALA A 11 15.02 14.73 -4.39
C ALA A 11 14.43 13.31 -4.24
N GLU A 12 14.07 12.91 -3.02
CA GLU A 12 13.40 11.63 -2.77
C GLU A 12 11.99 11.63 -3.35
N THR A 13 11.24 12.72 -3.18
CA THR A 13 9.91 12.87 -3.77
C THR A 13 9.95 12.79 -5.30
N GLU A 14 10.90 13.49 -5.94
CA GLU A 14 11.10 13.42 -7.39
C GLU A 14 11.45 12.01 -7.84
N THR A 15 12.33 11.31 -7.11
CA THR A 15 12.70 9.92 -7.42
C THR A 15 11.48 8.99 -7.36
N ILE A 16 10.66 9.10 -6.31
CA ILE A 16 9.45 8.29 -6.15
C ILE A 16 8.46 8.59 -7.29
N LEU A 17 8.28 9.86 -7.67
CA LEU A 17 7.38 10.25 -8.75
C LEU A 17 7.84 9.68 -10.12
N LEU A 18 9.12 9.85 -10.45
CA LEU A 18 9.70 9.41 -11.72
C LEU A 18 9.67 7.88 -11.85
N THR A 19 9.95 7.18 -10.75
CA THR A 19 9.91 5.72 -10.73
C THR A 19 8.47 5.19 -10.74
N SER A 20 7.52 5.82 -10.05
CA SER A 20 6.10 5.41 -10.06
C SER A 20 5.44 5.61 -11.41
N SER A 21 5.79 6.70 -12.12
CA SER A 21 5.32 6.96 -13.48
C SER A 21 6.09 6.20 -14.56
N SER A 22 7.29 5.69 -14.25
CA SER A 22 8.27 5.22 -15.26
C SER A 22 8.48 6.22 -16.40
N ARG A 23 8.50 7.53 -16.07
CA ARG A 23 8.55 8.66 -17.03
C ARG A 23 7.49 8.60 -18.13
N LYS A 24 6.33 8.01 -17.86
CA LYS A 24 5.17 7.98 -18.78
C LYS A 24 4.20 9.08 -18.41
N CYS A 25 3.66 9.75 -19.41
CA CYS A 25 2.69 10.82 -19.20
C CYS A 25 1.32 10.19 -18.86
N CYS A 26 0.75 10.56 -17.71
CA CYS A 26 -0.54 10.02 -17.30
C CYS A 26 -1.69 10.42 -18.24
N LEU A 27 -1.66 11.60 -18.84
CA LEU A 27 -2.68 12.02 -19.82
C LEU A 27 -2.57 11.25 -21.15
N CYS A 28 -1.34 11.02 -21.67
CA CYS A 28 -1.15 10.17 -22.85
C CYS A 28 -1.69 8.76 -22.62
N TYR A 29 -1.43 8.20 -21.43
CA TYR A 29 -1.95 6.89 -21.06
C TYR A 29 -3.48 6.91 -20.93
N GLY A 30 -4.04 7.90 -20.24
CA GLY A 30 -5.47 7.98 -19.96
C GLY A 30 -6.36 8.16 -21.20
N ILE A 31 -5.85 8.88 -22.21
CA ILE A 31 -6.62 9.28 -23.40
C ILE A 31 -6.35 8.33 -24.57
N ASP A 32 -5.06 8.04 -24.83
CA ASP A 32 -4.65 7.32 -26.04
C ASP A 32 -4.13 5.90 -25.73
N ASN A 33 -4.14 5.48 -24.46
CA ASN A 33 -3.48 4.27 -23.97
C ASN A 33 -1.98 4.21 -24.35
N ASP A 34 -1.36 5.38 -24.53
CA ASP A 34 0.04 5.48 -24.93
C ASP A 34 0.96 5.28 -23.72
N PHE A 35 1.47 4.06 -23.60
CA PHE A 35 2.33 3.62 -22.51
C PHE A 35 3.83 3.80 -22.80
N ARG A 36 4.22 4.63 -23.76
CA ARG A 36 5.64 4.91 -24.05
C ARG A 36 6.22 5.90 -23.06
N GLU A 37 7.52 5.77 -22.78
CA GLU A 37 8.26 6.82 -22.07
C GLU A 37 8.17 8.15 -22.83
N LYS A 38 8.10 9.26 -22.08
CA LYS A 38 7.95 10.60 -22.62
C LYS A 38 9.02 11.53 -22.08
N TYR A 39 9.56 12.37 -22.97
CA TYR A 39 10.25 13.59 -22.57
C TYR A 39 9.24 14.57 -21.97
N GLY A 40 9.52 15.09 -20.78
CA GLY A 40 8.51 15.71 -19.95
C GLY A 40 9.05 16.43 -18.72
N GLN A 41 8.10 16.93 -17.92
CA GLN A 41 8.36 17.70 -16.70
C GLN A 41 7.37 17.29 -15.59
N ILE A 42 7.73 17.67 -14.37
CA ILE A 42 6.89 17.48 -13.18
C ILE A 42 5.92 18.66 -13.08
N ALA A 43 4.63 18.38 -13.20
CA ALA A 43 3.55 19.34 -13.01
C ALA A 43 3.05 19.32 -11.56
N HIS A 44 2.77 20.51 -11.01
CA HIS A 44 2.07 20.67 -9.74
C HIS A 44 0.58 20.72 -10.04
N ILE A 45 -0.18 19.75 -9.51
CA ILE A 45 -1.58 19.52 -9.87
C ILE A 45 -2.46 20.69 -9.43
N ASP A 46 -2.18 21.30 -8.29
CA ASP A 46 -2.89 22.48 -7.78
C ASP A 46 -2.39 23.81 -8.36
N GLY A 47 -1.32 23.80 -9.18
CA GLY A 47 -0.67 24.98 -9.72
C GLY A 47 0.25 25.71 -8.72
N ASP A 48 0.38 25.24 -7.48
CA ASP A 48 1.26 25.82 -6.47
C ASP A 48 2.63 25.11 -6.47
N ARG A 49 3.65 25.84 -6.95
CA ARG A 49 5.03 25.36 -7.06
C ARG A 49 5.71 25.11 -5.71
N THR A 50 5.12 25.57 -4.60
CA THR A 50 5.63 25.33 -3.25
C THR A 50 5.12 24.02 -2.66
N ASN A 51 4.01 23.48 -3.18
CA ASN A 51 3.43 22.22 -2.72
C ASN A 51 4.10 21.02 -3.38
N SER A 52 5.27 20.65 -2.85
CA SER A 52 6.04 19.48 -3.28
C SER A 52 5.54 18.14 -2.71
N SER A 53 4.28 18.07 -2.26
CA SER A 53 3.70 16.80 -1.80
C SER A 53 3.59 15.83 -2.98
N LEU A 54 4.00 14.58 -2.81
CA LEU A 54 3.95 13.56 -3.86
C LEU A 54 2.54 13.44 -4.49
N ASN A 55 1.49 13.55 -3.66
CA ASN A 55 0.09 13.49 -4.11
C ASN A 55 -0.34 14.70 -4.95
N ASN A 56 0.44 15.78 -4.91
CA ASN A 56 0.25 16.98 -5.70
C ASN A 56 1.12 17.03 -6.97
N LEU A 57 1.95 16.02 -7.23
CA LEU A 57 2.82 16.00 -8.40
C LEU A 57 2.35 14.98 -9.45
N ALA A 58 2.65 15.25 -10.72
CA ALA A 58 2.46 14.34 -11.83
C ALA A 58 3.58 14.50 -12.88
N TRP A 59 3.97 13.40 -13.52
CA TRP A 59 4.86 13.47 -14.70
C TRP A 59 4.02 13.63 -15.97
N LEU A 60 4.30 14.69 -16.74
CA LEU A 60 3.62 14.98 -18.00
C LEU A 60 4.64 15.16 -19.13
N CYS A 61 4.28 14.71 -20.34
CA CYS A 61 5.04 15.10 -21.52
C CYS A 61 4.86 16.61 -21.74
N LEU A 62 5.83 17.27 -22.40
CA LEU A 62 5.77 18.73 -22.59
C LEU A 62 4.45 19.20 -23.20
N VAL A 63 3.94 18.51 -24.22
CA VAL A 63 2.66 18.83 -24.87
C VAL A 63 1.48 18.83 -23.89
N HIS A 64 1.43 17.84 -22.99
CA HIS A 64 0.35 17.75 -22.00
C HIS A 64 0.59 18.64 -20.78
N HIS A 65 1.85 18.91 -20.46
CA HIS A 65 2.22 19.89 -19.44
C HIS A 65 1.73 21.28 -19.85
N ASP A 66 2.01 21.71 -21.08
CA ASP A 66 1.59 23.01 -21.61
C ASP A 66 0.07 23.13 -21.70
N LYS A 67 -0.63 22.06 -22.12
CA LYS A 67 -2.10 22.04 -22.17
C LYS A 67 -2.77 22.04 -20.79
N PHE A 68 -2.10 21.49 -19.78
CA PHE A 68 -2.62 21.47 -18.40
C PHE A 68 -2.39 22.82 -17.70
N ASP A 69 -1.19 23.38 -17.83
CA ASP A 69 -0.84 24.69 -17.26
C ASP A 69 -1.48 25.86 -18.04
N GLY A 70 -1.74 25.65 -19.33
CA GLY A 70 -2.28 26.65 -20.24
C GLY A 70 -3.76 26.95 -20.02
N LYS A 71 -4.11 28.25 -20.04
CA LYS A 71 -5.50 28.71 -20.10
C LYS A 71 -5.82 29.11 -21.54
N THR A 72 -6.46 28.24 -22.31
CA THR A 72 -6.96 28.59 -23.65
C THR A 72 -8.43 29.00 -23.57
N SER A 73 -8.83 30.06 -24.29
CA SER A 73 -10.23 30.48 -24.39
C SER A 73 -11.05 29.62 -25.36
N GLN A 74 -10.39 28.88 -26.25
CA GLN A 74 -11.03 28.14 -27.35
C GLN A 74 -11.26 26.65 -27.05
N SER A 75 -10.52 26.07 -26.12
CA SER A 75 -10.65 24.65 -25.77
C SER A 75 -10.68 24.45 -24.26
N LYS A 76 -11.41 23.42 -23.82
CA LYS A 76 -11.41 23.02 -22.42
C LYS A 76 -10.11 22.32 -22.11
N GLY A 77 -9.29 22.92 -21.26
CA GLY A 77 -8.07 22.30 -20.74
C GLY A 77 -8.40 21.09 -19.85
N TYR A 78 -7.37 20.31 -19.52
CA TYR A 78 -7.53 19.16 -18.64
C TYR A 78 -7.81 19.58 -17.21
N THR A 79 -8.76 18.92 -16.55
CA THR A 79 -9.08 19.21 -15.16
C THR A 79 -8.16 18.47 -14.19
N ILE A 80 -8.02 19.01 -12.98
CA ILE A 80 -7.31 18.37 -11.86
C ILE A 80 -7.82 16.95 -11.60
N LYS A 81 -9.15 16.73 -11.69
CA LYS A 81 -9.76 15.43 -11.43
C LYS A 81 -9.39 14.41 -12.51
N GLU A 82 -9.39 14.81 -13.79
CA GLU A 82 -8.94 13.95 -14.89
C GLU A 82 -7.47 13.59 -14.73
N LEU A 83 -6.62 14.59 -14.46
CA LEU A 83 -5.19 14.37 -14.26
C LEU A 83 -4.90 13.37 -13.14
N ARG A 84 -5.55 13.55 -11.97
CA ARG A 84 -5.42 12.61 -10.83
C ARG A 84 -5.91 11.21 -11.20
N SER A 85 -7.09 11.10 -11.81
CA SER A 85 -7.66 9.80 -12.18
C SER A 85 -6.73 9.02 -13.13
N TYR A 86 -6.19 9.68 -14.16
CA TYR A 86 -5.30 9.02 -15.11
C TYR A 86 -3.92 8.74 -14.52
N ARG A 87 -3.41 9.59 -13.62
CA ARG A 87 -2.17 9.35 -12.89
C ARG A 87 -2.26 8.07 -12.06
N ASP A 88 -3.32 7.95 -11.27
CA ASP A 88 -3.49 6.81 -10.37
C ASP A 88 -3.64 5.50 -11.18
N LYS A 89 -4.39 5.53 -12.29
CA LYS A 89 -4.47 4.39 -13.23
C LYS A 89 -3.11 4.04 -13.86
N LEU A 90 -2.31 5.04 -14.25
CA LEU A 90 -0.98 4.80 -14.82
C LEU A 90 -0.07 4.10 -13.80
N TYR A 91 -0.09 4.52 -12.53
CA TYR A 91 0.78 3.95 -11.50
C TYR A 91 0.43 2.50 -11.21
N LEU A 92 -0.87 2.17 -11.17
CA LEU A 92 -1.33 0.79 -11.06
C LEU A 92 -0.80 -0.07 -12.23
N GLU A 93 -0.91 0.42 -13.46
CA GLU A 93 -0.46 -0.32 -14.65
C GLU A 93 1.07 -0.48 -14.70
N VAL A 94 1.82 0.54 -14.29
CA VAL A 94 3.29 0.47 -14.15
C VAL A 94 3.69 -0.57 -13.11
N SER A 95 3.04 -0.61 -11.94
CA SER A 95 3.29 -1.63 -10.92
C SER A 95 3.00 -3.02 -11.47
N ALA A 96 1.82 -3.22 -12.05
CA ALA A 96 1.39 -4.50 -12.60
C ALA A 96 2.32 -5.03 -13.70
N LYS A 97 2.83 -4.16 -14.58
CA LYS A 97 3.78 -4.56 -15.63
C LYS A 97 5.17 -4.92 -15.10
N ARG A 98 5.63 -4.26 -14.02
CA ARG A 98 6.88 -4.60 -13.35
C ARG A 98 6.80 -5.94 -12.64
N GLU A 99 5.68 -6.21 -11.99
CA GLU A 99 5.39 -7.51 -11.38
C GLU A 99 5.36 -8.64 -12.42
N LYS A 100 4.85 -8.36 -13.63
CA LYS A 100 4.80 -9.33 -14.75
C LYS A 100 6.10 -9.47 -15.55
N SER A 101 7.06 -8.56 -15.35
CA SER A 101 8.34 -8.56 -16.07
C SER A 101 9.48 -8.71 -15.06
N PRO A 102 9.69 -9.90 -14.46
CA PRO A 102 10.90 -10.13 -13.68
C PRO A 102 12.09 -9.93 -14.62
N ASN A 103 12.89 -8.90 -14.34
CA ASN A 103 14.13 -8.65 -15.05
C ASN A 103 15.03 -9.89 -14.90
N PRO A 104 15.48 -10.58 -15.97
CA PRO A 104 16.14 -11.88 -15.86
C PRO A 104 17.60 -11.82 -15.40
N LEU A 105 18.02 -10.76 -14.71
CA LEU A 105 19.42 -10.56 -14.28
C LEU A 105 19.56 -10.67 -12.77
N TYR A 106 19.57 -11.91 -12.28
CA TYR A 106 20.64 -12.53 -11.48
C TYR A 106 20.14 -13.90 -11.02
N ILE A 107 20.44 -14.91 -11.84
CA ILE A 107 20.30 -16.33 -11.49
C ILE A 107 21.39 -16.68 -10.48
N GLY A 108 21.15 -16.38 -9.21
CA GLY A 108 21.79 -17.06 -8.08
C GLY A 108 21.01 -18.35 -7.80
N ARG A 109 21.69 -19.49 -7.88
CA ARG A 109 21.13 -20.84 -7.75
C ARG A 109 20.18 -21.01 -6.55
N GLY A 110 19.01 -21.58 -6.82
CA GLY A 110 18.30 -22.46 -5.89
C GLY A 110 17.09 -21.84 -5.18
N GLY A 111 15.89 -22.30 -5.56
CA GLY A 111 14.66 -22.09 -4.79
C GLY A 111 13.50 -21.64 -5.67
N ASN A 112 12.69 -22.58 -6.15
CA ASN A 112 11.41 -22.28 -6.77
C ASN A 112 10.50 -21.59 -5.74
N ILE A 113 10.08 -20.36 -6.01
CA ILE A 113 8.98 -19.72 -5.30
C ILE A 113 7.86 -19.52 -6.32
N GLU A 114 6.79 -20.31 -6.18
CA GLU A 114 5.54 -20.09 -6.90
C GLU A 114 4.91 -18.79 -6.39
N VAL A 115 5.02 -17.72 -7.18
CA VAL A 115 4.36 -16.45 -6.90
C VAL A 115 2.87 -16.61 -7.21
N GLY A 116 2.10 -16.92 -6.17
CA GLY A 116 0.64 -17.01 -6.21
C GLY A 116 0.02 -15.68 -6.63
N GLN A 117 -0.58 -15.69 -7.82
CA GLN A 117 -1.55 -14.75 -8.38
C GLN A 117 -2.34 -13.93 -7.33
N ILE A 118 -2.09 -12.63 -7.25
CA ILE A 118 -3.04 -11.68 -6.63
C ILE A 118 -4.19 -11.48 -7.64
N ARG A 119 -5.30 -12.19 -7.42
CA ARG A 119 -6.54 -12.00 -8.18
C ARG A 119 -7.15 -10.64 -7.82
N LEU A 120 -7.46 -9.84 -8.84
CA LEU A 120 -8.35 -8.69 -8.73
C LEU A 120 -9.64 -9.12 -8.01
N PHE A 121 -10.12 -8.29 -7.08
CA PHE A 121 -11.23 -8.47 -6.12
C PHE A 121 -12.64 -8.82 -6.69
N LYS A 122 -12.74 -9.47 -7.86
CA LYS A 122 -14.01 -9.88 -8.47
C LYS A 122 -14.44 -11.30 -8.11
N ASP A 123 -13.54 -12.12 -7.57
CA ASP A 123 -13.79 -13.54 -7.23
C ASP A 123 -13.46 -13.86 -5.76
N ILE A 124 -13.86 -12.99 -4.82
CA ILE A 124 -13.70 -13.27 -3.38
C ILE A 124 -14.78 -14.29 -2.96
N PRO A 125 -14.42 -15.51 -2.54
CA PRO A 125 -15.40 -16.41 -1.92
C PRO A 125 -15.99 -15.75 -0.67
N PRO A 126 -17.30 -15.94 -0.41
CA PRO A 126 -17.93 -15.38 0.78
C PRO A 126 -17.22 -15.88 2.04
N LEU A 127 -17.05 -14.99 3.00
CA LEU A 127 -16.52 -15.33 4.31
C LEU A 127 -17.39 -16.41 4.97
N PRO A 128 -16.81 -17.33 5.76
CA PRO A 128 -17.59 -18.30 6.52
C PRO A 128 -18.66 -17.59 7.35
N GLU A 129 -19.90 -18.04 7.28
CA GLU A 129 -21.01 -17.45 8.05
C GLU A 129 -20.93 -17.77 9.54
N ASN A 130 -20.17 -18.82 9.93
CA ASN A 130 -19.98 -19.19 11.32
C ASN A 130 -18.67 -18.61 11.91
N GLU A 131 -18.78 -18.10 13.14
CA GLU A 131 -17.67 -17.46 13.86
C GLU A 131 -16.51 -18.42 14.15
N ILE A 132 -16.81 -19.72 14.28
CA ILE A 132 -15.82 -20.78 14.48
C ILE A 132 -14.88 -20.91 13.28
N GLY A 133 -15.41 -20.91 12.05
CA GLY A 133 -14.60 -21.05 10.84
C GLY A 133 -13.69 -19.84 10.60
N LEU A 134 -14.19 -18.64 10.87
CA LEU A 134 -13.41 -17.41 10.79
C LEU A 134 -12.28 -17.38 11.83
N TYR A 135 -12.59 -17.80 13.06
CA TYR A 135 -11.60 -17.90 14.13
C TYR A 135 -10.46 -18.86 13.76
N GLN A 136 -10.78 -20.04 13.23
CA GLN A 136 -9.76 -21.03 12.83
C GLN A 136 -8.84 -20.52 11.73
N LEU A 137 -9.40 -19.82 10.72
CA LEU A 137 -8.59 -19.21 9.67
C LEU A 137 -7.65 -18.13 10.22
N LEU A 138 -8.13 -17.34 11.19
CA LEU A 138 -7.40 -16.22 11.78
C LEU A 138 -6.18 -16.65 12.61
N LEU A 139 -6.23 -17.80 13.29
CA LEU A 139 -5.18 -18.26 14.20
C LEU A 139 -3.81 -18.45 13.54
N GLY A 140 -2.74 -17.95 14.15
CA GLY A 140 -1.35 -18.08 13.68
C GLY A 140 -0.76 -16.76 13.19
N LYS A 141 0.44 -16.84 12.62
CA LYS A 141 1.23 -15.68 12.20
C LYS A 141 0.88 -15.21 10.79
N TRP A 142 0.89 -13.90 10.61
CA TRP A 142 0.52 -13.21 9.39
C TRP A 142 1.55 -12.12 9.08
N LYS A 143 2.42 -12.36 8.09
CA LYS A 143 3.37 -11.35 7.63
C LYS A 143 2.65 -10.27 6.84
N TYR A 144 3.04 -9.03 7.09
CA TYR A 144 2.53 -7.87 6.39
C TYR A 144 3.02 -7.87 4.93
N ILE A 145 2.13 -7.56 3.98
CA ILE A 145 2.47 -7.51 2.54
C ILE A 145 2.15 -6.15 1.94
N THR A 146 0.98 -5.59 2.25
CA THR A 146 0.47 -4.41 1.54
C THR A 146 -0.33 -3.50 2.44
N ARG A 147 -0.30 -2.20 2.13
CA ARG A 147 -1.14 -1.19 2.77
C ARG A 147 -1.83 -0.34 1.72
N THR A 148 -3.11 -0.07 1.91
CA THR A 148 -3.80 1.02 1.22
C THR A 148 -4.40 1.99 2.24
N VAL A 149 -4.35 3.28 1.90
CA VAL A 149 -4.97 4.35 2.68
C VAL A 149 -5.96 5.03 1.75
N ASN A 150 -7.24 5.06 2.10
CA ASN A 150 -8.32 5.59 1.28
C ASN A 150 -8.27 5.04 -0.16
N ARG A 151 -8.05 3.72 -0.29
CA ARG A 151 -7.91 2.98 -1.57
C ARG A 151 -6.70 3.37 -2.43
N SER A 152 -5.80 4.19 -1.89
CA SER A 152 -4.52 4.49 -2.52
C SER A 152 -3.46 3.56 -1.94
N ILE A 153 -2.73 2.83 -2.78
CA ILE A 153 -1.63 1.96 -2.33
C ILE A 153 -0.54 2.86 -1.74
N VAL A 154 -0.14 2.58 -0.50
CA VAL A 154 1.01 3.20 0.14
C VAL A 154 2.13 2.19 0.12
N LYS A 155 3.30 2.56 -0.43
CA LYS A 155 4.48 1.69 -0.40
C LYS A 155 4.78 1.37 1.05
N VAL A 156 4.67 0.08 1.39
CA VAL A 156 5.13 -0.44 2.66
C VAL A 156 6.64 -0.48 2.54
N ILE A 157 7.30 0.45 3.22
CA ILE A 157 8.73 0.34 3.46
C ILE A 157 8.80 -0.31 4.83
N HIS A 158 9.19 -1.57 4.87
CA HIS A 158 9.49 -2.18 6.16
C HIS A 158 10.70 -1.43 6.72
N SER A 159 10.61 -0.98 7.96
CA SER A 159 11.67 -0.20 8.61
C SER A 159 13.01 -0.96 8.72
N GLY A 160 12.99 -2.28 8.48
CA GLY A 160 14.18 -3.11 8.36
C GLY A 160 14.69 -3.38 6.95
N ASP A 161 14.09 -2.83 5.89
CA ASP A 161 14.59 -2.99 4.52
C ASP A 161 16.03 -2.44 4.44
N GLY A 162 17.01 -3.35 4.40
CA GLY A 162 18.44 -3.05 4.38
C GLY A 162 19.25 -3.54 5.59
N CYS A 163 18.60 -4.09 6.62
CA CYS A 163 19.28 -4.74 7.74
C CYS A 163 19.62 -6.21 7.37
N PRO A 164 20.81 -6.72 7.72
CA PRO A 164 21.25 -8.07 7.35
C PRO A 164 20.40 -9.20 7.96
N ASP A 165 19.77 -8.93 9.11
CA ASP A 165 18.93 -9.90 9.85
C ASP A 165 17.43 -9.55 9.82
N PHE A 166 16.98 -8.84 8.76
CA PHE A 166 15.60 -8.40 8.65
C PHE A 166 14.60 -9.57 8.71
N LYS A 167 13.62 -9.47 9.61
CA LYS A 167 12.43 -10.31 9.65
C LYS A 167 11.21 -9.47 9.27
N PRO A 168 10.32 -9.98 8.41
CA PRO A 168 9.13 -9.24 8.02
C PRO A 168 8.23 -8.98 9.23
N ASP A 169 7.67 -7.78 9.30
CA ASP A 169 6.67 -7.44 10.31
C ASP A 169 5.51 -8.43 10.23
N TYR A 170 5.03 -8.91 11.38
CA TYR A 170 3.91 -9.82 11.43
C TYR A 170 2.99 -9.52 12.61
N ILE A 171 1.76 -10.00 12.46
CA ILE A 171 0.79 -10.08 13.55
C ILE A 171 0.46 -11.55 13.81
N GLU A 172 0.15 -11.90 15.05
CA GLU A 172 -0.24 -13.25 15.41
C GLU A 172 -1.52 -13.22 16.25
N PHE A 173 -2.46 -14.10 15.88
CA PHE A 173 -3.65 -14.36 16.66
C PHE A 173 -3.52 -15.73 17.31
N THR A 174 -3.50 -15.76 18.63
CA THR A 174 -3.28 -17.01 19.37
C THR A 174 -4.59 -17.66 19.82
N THR A 175 -4.51 -18.94 20.19
CA THR A 175 -5.65 -19.70 20.76
C THR A 175 -6.11 -19.16 22.12
N ASN A 176 -5.20 -18.57 22.90
CA ASN A 176 -5.50 -17.93 24.18
C ASN A 176 -5.94 -16.45 24.05
N LYS A 177 -6.42 -16.04 22.86
CA LYS A 177 -6.98 -14.71 22.60
C LYS A 177 -5.97 -13.55 22.77
N ARG A 178 -4.68 -13.82 22.59
CA ARG A 178 -3.63 -12.78 22.53
C ARG A 178 -3.41 -12.33 21.10
N TYR A 179 -3.19 -11.02 20.96
CA TYR A 179 -2.76 -10.39 19.74
C TYR A 179 -1.30 -10.00 19.92
N ILE A 180 -0.42 -10.56 19.09
CA ILE A 180 1.01 -10.25 19.13
C ILE A 180 1.34 -9.43 17.90
N GLN A 181 2.10 -8.36 18.08
CA GLN A 181 2.64 -7.59 16.98
C GLN A 181 4.17 -7.64 17.05
N PHE A 182 4.78 -8.06 15.96
CA PHE A 182 6.21 -7.96 15.74
C PHE A 182 6.48 -6.91 14.67
N ALA A 183 7.34 -5.95 15.01
CA ALA A 183 7.83 -4.96 14.09
C ALA A 183 9.36 -4.92 14.14
N PHE A 184 9.99 -4.71 12.99
CA PHE A 184 11.43 -4.53 12.90
C PHE A 184 11.75 -3.06 12.62
N LEU A 185 12.03 -2.28 13.66
CA LEU A 185 12.21 -0.83 13.62
C LEU A 185 13.67 -0.48 13.89
N ASP A 186 14.29 0.34 13.03
CA ASP A 186 15.69 0.81 13.18
C ASP A 186 16.72 -0.32 13.39
N CYS A 187 16.57 -1.43 12.66
CA CYS A 187 17.33 -2.66 12.82
C CYS A 187 17.23 -3.34 14.20
N GLN A 188 16.17 -3.07 14.97
CA GLN A 188 15.86 -3.73 16.24
C GLN A 188 14.50 -4.42 16.19
N GLU A 189 14.40 -5.55 16.90
CA GLU A 189 13.16 -6.29 17.06
C GLU A 189 12.30 -5.62 18.15
N GLU A 190 11.10 -5.18 17.77
CA GLU A 190 10.06 -4.77 18.71
C GLU A 190 8.95 -5.82 18.72
N LEU A 191 8.71 -6.41 19.90
CA LEU A 191 7.65 -7.38 20.11
C LEU A 191 6.66 -6.84 21.14
N ASN A 192 5.42 -6.62 20.72
CA ASN A 192 4.34 -6.24 21.61
C ASN A 192 3.41 -7.43 21.85
N THR A 193 3.34 -7.87 23.11
CA THR A 193 2.56 -9.04 23.55
C THR A 193 1.44 -8.69 24.53
N HIS A 194 1.27 -7.40 24.84
CA HIS A 194 0.35 -6.91 25.88
C HIS A 194 -1.06 -6.64 25.36
N PHE A 195 -1.47 -7.32 24.28
CA PHE A 195 -2.78 -7.13 23.69
C PHE A 195 -3.62 -8.41 23.73
N LEU A 196 -4.89 -8.23 24.02
CA LEU A 196 -5.94 -9.23 23.86
C LEU A 196 -6.77 -8.89 22.63
N TYR A 197 -7.34 -9.90 21.98
CA TYR A 197 -8.34 -9.68 20.94
C TYR A 197 -9.64 -10.44 21.21
N LYS A 198 -10.74 -9.82 20.80
CA LYS A 198 -12.06 -10.42 20.72
C LYS A 198 -12.54 -10.37 19.27
N LEU A 199 -13.15 -11.46 18.83
CA LEU A 199 -13.83 -11.54 17.55
C LEU A 199 -15.33 -11.44 17.80
N GLU A 200 -16.01 -10.57 17.07
CA GLU A 200 -17.47 -10.49 17.01
C GLU A 200 -17.91 -10.43 15.54
N GLY A 201 -18.34 -11.57 15.01
CA GLY A 201 -18.60 -11.70 13.57
C GLY A 201 -17.34 -11.42 12.75
N LYS A 202 -17.33 -10.34 11.97
CA LYS A 202 -16.16 -9.91 11.15
C LYS A 202 -15.28 -8.88 11.84
N LYS A 203 -15.66 -8.40 13.03
CA LYS A 203 -14.89 -7.37 13.74
C LYS A 203 -13.90 -8.01 14.70
N ILE A 204 -12.66 -7.54 14.63
CA ILE A 204 -11.60 -7.79 15.59
C ILE A 204 -11.50 -6.55 16.46
N MET A 205 -11.67 -6.72 17.76
CA MET A 205 -11.44 -5.66 18.75
C MET A 205 -10.19 -6.02 19.54
N VAL A 206 -9.23 -5.10 19.61
CA VAL A 206 -7.97 -5.28 20.32
C VAL A 206 -7.93 -4.34 21.52
N SER A 207 -7.53 -4.85 22.67
CA SER A 207 -7.43 -4.10 23.93
C SER A 207 -6.11 -4.39 24.64
N TYR A 208 -5.68 -3.45 25.49
CA TYR A 208 -4.53 -3.68 26.37
C TYR A 208 -4.86 -4.71 27.45
N GLU A 209 -3.99 -5.68 27.69
CA GLU A 209 -4.19 -6.76 28.67
C GLU A 209 -4.32 -6.21 30.11
N ASP A 210 -3.53 -5.19 30.45
CA ASP A 210 -3.46 -4.67 31.82
C ASP A 210 -4.66 -3.78 32.20
N THR A 211 -5.21 -3.03 31.24
CA THR A 211 -6.26 -2.03 31.50
C THR A 211 -7.62 -2.40 30.91
N ASN A 212 -7.67 -3.37 29.99
CA ASN A 212 -8.82 -3.65 29.13
C ASN A 212 -9.32 -2.46 28.29
N GLU A 213 -8.54 -1.38 28.20
CA GLU A 213 -8.88 -0.25 27.34
C GLU A 213 -8.73 -0.65 25.87
N ALA A 214 -9.65 -0.15 25.03
CA ALA A 214 -9.63 -0.41 23.61
C ALA A 214 -8.37 0.22 22.98
N ALA A 215 -7.58 -0.60 22.28
CA ALA A 215 -6.44 -0.15 21.51
C ALA A 215 -6.87 0.24 20.09
N PHE A 216 -7.56 -0.66 19.39
CA PHE A 216 -8.14 -0.41 18.07
C PHE A 216 -9.16 -1.50 17.70
N ASP A 217 -9.96 -1.23 16.67
CA ASP A 217 -10.83 -2.21 16.02
C ASP A 217 -10.56 -2.30 14.51
N SER A 218 -10.74 -3.50 13.96
CA SER A 218 -10.53 -3.81 12.55
C SER A 218 -11.63 -4.73 12.03
N GLU A 219 -12.02 -4.56 10.77
CA GLU A 219 -12.97 -5.41 10.06
C GLU A 219 -12.23 -6.38 9.13
N ILE A 220 -12.55 -7.67 9.21
CA ILE A 220 -12.06 -8.67 8.26
C ILE A 220 -12.82 -8.49 6.95
N ILE A 221 -12.12 -8.00 5.93
CA ILE A 221 -12.64 -7.84 4.57
C ILE A 221 -12.53 -9.16 3.80
N TYR A 222 -11.44 -9.89 4.04
CA TYR A 222 -11.15 -11.14 3.38
C TYR A 222 -10.24 -12.00 4.25
N ILE A 223 -10.51 -13.31 4.31
CA ILE A 223 -9.59 -14.28 4.90
C ILE A 223 -9.71 -15.64 4.20
N ASN A 224 -8.58 -16.27 3.97
CA ASN A 224 -8.47 -17.68 3.60
C ASN A 224 -7.21 -18.28 4.26
N ALA A 225 -6.83 -19.51 3.93
CA ALA A 225 -5.66 -20.18 4.51
C ALA A 225 -4.33 -19.44 4.30
N LYS A 226 -4.22 -18.56 3.30
CA LYS A 226 -2.97 -17.90 2.89
C LYS A 226 -3.01 -16.37 2.98
N THR A 227 -4.18 -15.76 2.99
CA THR A 227 -4.35 -14.30 2.85
C THR A 227 -5.35 -13.77 3.86
N LEU A 228 -5.02 -12.64 4.48
CA LEU A 228 -5.88 -11.88 5.37
C LEU A 228 -5.88 -10.41 4.90
N ILE A 229 -7.05 -9.80 4.85
CA ILE A 229 -7.20 -8.36 4.61
C ILE A 229 -8.04 -7.77 5.74
N LEU A 230 -7.44 -6.83 6.46
CA LEU A 230 -8.07 -6.08 7.52
C LEU A 230 -8.37 -4.67 7.06
N ARG A 231 -9.49 -4.10 7.53
CA ARG A 231 -9.82 -2.70 7.36
C ARG A 231 -9.96 -2.02 8.72
N THR A 232 -9.20 -0.96 8.93
CA THR A 232 -9.29 -0.12 10.13
C THR A 232 -9.81 1.26 9.72
N ARG A 233 -10.71 1.84 10.53
CA ARG A 233 -11.22 3.20 10.31
C ARG A 233 -10.78 4.10 11.46
N SER A 234 -10.20 5.24 11.13
CA SER A 234 -9.84 6.26 12.12
C SER A 234 -10.23 7.63 11.58
N GLY A 235 -11.36 8.17 12.05
CA GLY A 235 -11.99 9.35 11.45
C GLY A 235 -12.32 9.10 9.97
N ASP A 236 -11.83 10.00 9.10
CA ASP A 236 -12.01 9.92 7.64
C ASP A 236 -11.00 9.00 6.94
N ILE A 237 -10.10 8.37 7.68
CA ILE A 237 -9.07 7.50 7.15
C ILE A 237 -9.57 6.05 7.16
N VAL A 238 -9.62 5.43 5.98
CA VAL A 238 -9.84 4.00 5.79
C VAL A 238 -8.50 3.36 5.43
N LEU A 239 -8.01 2.53 6.33
CA LEU A 239 -6.81 1.75 6.15
C LEU A 239 -7.19 0.33 5.75
N GLU A 240 -6.63 -0.21 4.66
CA GLU A 240 -6.75 -1.63 4.34
C GLU A 240 -5.36 -2.27 4.29
N GLU A 241 -5.15 -3.28 5.11
CA GLU A 241 -3.86 -3.94 5.31
C GLU A 241 -3.98 -5.39 4.88
N GLY A 242 -3.05 -5.81 4.02
CA GLY A 242 -2.98 -7.16 3.47
C GLY A 242 -1.83 -7.94 4.08
N PHE A 243 -2.13 -9.17 4.47
CA PHE A 243 -1.20 -10.07 5.14
C PHE A 243 -1.20 -11.44 4.45
N SER A 244 -0.08 -12.16 4.58
CA SER A 244 0.02 -13.57 4.19
C SER A 244 0.36 -14.44 5.37
N LYS A 245 -0.15 -15.66 5.37
CA LYS A 245 0.16 -16.64 6.41
C LYS A 245 1.65 -16.93 6.42
N ILE A 246 2.23 -17.01 7.62
CA ILE A 246 3.53 -17.63 7.83
C ILE A 246 3.21 -19.06 8.29
N ASP A 247 3.57 -20.04 7.47
CA ASP A 247 3.52 -21.44 7.86
C ASP A 247 4.72 -21.67 8.81
N ASP A 248 4.48 -22.21 10.00
CA ASP A 248 5.52 -22.57 10.97
C ASP A 248 6.32 -23.81 10.52
#